data_AF-A0A352Y2L6-F1
#
_entry.id   AF-A0A352Y2L6-F1
#
_cell.length_a   1.000
_cell.length_b   1.000
_cell.length_c   1.000
_cell.angle_alpha   90.00
_cell.angle_beta   90.00
_cell.angle_gamma   90.00
#
_symmetry.space_group_name_H-M   'P 1'
#
loop_
_entity.id
_entity.type
_entity.pdbx_description
1 polymer ?
#
loop_
_entity_poly.entity_id
_entity_poly.type
_entity_poly.pdbx_seq_one_letter_code
_entity_poly.pdbx_strand_id
1 'polypeptide(L)' 'MLKFDRQGLLPVVIQDDATSEVLMVAFMNAEAFYLTRETGYTHFFSRSRNTIWRKGEQSG' A
#
# COMPACT_ATOMS: atom_id res chain seq x y z
N MET A 1 -14.99 4.73 -7.57
CA MET A 1 -13.72 5.46 -7.81
C MET A 1 -13.05 5.71 -6.47
N LEU A 2 -11.76 5.39 -6.32
CA LEU A 2 -11.01 5.69 -5.10
C LEU A 2 -10.88 7.19 -4.92
N LYS A 3 -11.00 7.67 -3.68
CA LYS A 3 -10.80 9.07 -3.33
C LYS A 3 -9.46 9.21 -2.62
N PHE A 4 -8.50 9.79 -3.34
CA PHE A 4 -7.23 10.20 -2.77
C PHE A 4 -7.43 11.53 -2.02
N ASP A 5 -6.61 11.76 -1.00
CA ASP A 5 -6.59 13.04 -0.30
C ASP A 5 -5.96 14.15 -1.17
N ARG A 6 -5.83 15.36 -0.60
CA ARG A 6 -5.22 16.51 -1.30
C ARG A 6 -3.75 16.30 -1.68
N GLN A 7 -3.09 15.30 -1.10
CA GLN A 7 -1.69 14.95 -1.37
C GLN A 7 -1.59 13.78 -2.36
N GLY A 8 -2.70 13.29 -2.91
CA GLY A 8 -2.73 12.15 -3.81
C GLY A 8 -2.52 10.81 -3.09
N LEU A 9 -2.83 10.74 -1.79
CA LEU A 9 -2.59 9.57 -0.94
C LEU A 9 -3.90 8.91 -0.49
N LEU A 10 -3.83 7.60 -0.31
CA LEU A 10 -4.89 6.75 0.20
C LEU A 10 -4.36 6.00 1.43
N PRO A 11 -4.98 6.14 2.62
CA PRO A 11 -4.65 5.27 3.75
C PRO A 11 -5.12 3.85 3.45
N VAL A 12 -4.26 2.87 3.72
CA VAL A 12 -4.55 1.45 3.49
C VAL A 12 -4.29 0.65 4.76
N VAL A 13 -5.19 -0.28 5.05
CA VAL A 13 -5.09 -1.23 6.16
C VAL A 13 -4.87 -2.61 5.56
N ILE A 14 -3.80 -3.28 5.99
CA ILE A 14 -3.57 -4.68 5.63
C ILE A 14 -4.09 -5.54 6.76
N GLN A 15 -4.84 -6.56 6.36
CA GLN A 15 -5.50 -7.47 7.25
C GLN A 15 -5.15 -8.90 6.82
N ASP A 16 -5.03 -9.80 7.78
CA ASP A 16 -4.98 -11.22 7.51
C ASP A 16 -6.36 -11.71 7.01
N ASP A 17 -6.39 -12.40 5.87
CA ASP A 17 -7.62 -12.84 5.21
C ASP A 17 -8.36 -13.93 6.01
N ALA A 18 -7.64 -14.74 6.79
CA ALA A 18 -8.25 -15.83 7.56
C ALA A 18 -8.75 -15.37 8.94
N THR A 19 -7.99 -14.51 9.61
CA THR A 19 -8.27 -14.13 11.01
C THR A 19 -8.94 -12.78 11.15
N SER A 20 -8.96 -11.96 10.10
CA SER A 20 -9.35 -10.55 10.17
C SER A 20 -8.45 -9.72 11.11
N GLU A 21 -7.25 -10.20 11.46
CA GLU A 21 -6.29 -9.44 12.24
C GLU A 21 -5.72 -8.27 11.43
N VAL A 22 -5.73 -7.06 12.01
CA VAL A 22 -5.09 -5.90 11.38
C VAL A 22 -3.58 -6.00 11.55
N LEU A 23 -2.86 -6.20 10.44
CA LEU A 23 -1.42 -6.40 10.43
C LEU A 23 -0.65 -5.08 10.37
N MET A 24 -1.11 -4.13 9.55
CA MET A 24 -0.46 -2.82 9.43
C MET A 24 -1.33 -1.76 8.77
N VAL A 25 -0.96 -0.49 8.97
CA VAL A 25 -1.50 0.67 8.26
C VAL A 25 -0.39 1.36 7.50
N ALA A 26 -0.65 1.76 6.26
CA ALA A 26 0.28 2.48 5.39
C ALA A 26 -0.46 3.44 4.45
N PHE A 27 0.27 4.02 3.50
CA PHE A 27 -0.28 4.87 2.45
C PHE A 27 0.06 4.32 1.07
N MET A 28 -0.84 4.52 0.11
CA MET A 28 -0.61 4.31 -1.32
C MET A 28 -0.87 5.62 -2.07
N ASN A 29 -0.04 5.92 -3.07
CA ASN A 29 -0.43 6.84 -4.13
C ASN A 29 -1.14 6.04 -5.25
N ALA A 30 -1.57 6.72 -6.32
CA ALA A 30 -2.26 6.06 -7.43
C ALA A 30 -1.43 4.94 -8.07
N GLU A 31 -0.13 5.18 -8.30
CA GLU A 31 0.79 4.21 -8.89
C GLU A 31 0.98 2.95 -8.03
N ALA A 32 1.21 3.11 -6.72
CA ALA A 32 1.31 1.99 -5.80
C ALA A 32 0.03 1.13 -5.77
N PHE A 33 -1.14 1.76 -5.88
CA PHE A 33 -2.40 1.03 -6.00
C PHE A 33 -2.49 0.24 -7.32
N TYR A 34 -2.10 0.84 -8.44
CA TYR A 34 -2.08 0.14 -9.74
C TYR A 34 -1.12 -1.05 -9.72
N LEU A 35 0.12 -0.86 -9.25
CA LEU A 35 1.11 -1.93 -9.13
C LEU A 35 0.62 -3.06 -8.22
N THR A 36 -0.08 -2.74 -7.13
CA THR A 36 -0.67 -3.75 -6.25
C THR A 36 -1.66 -4.64 -7.00
N ARG A 37 -2.51 -4.04 -7.84
CA ARG A 37 -3.49 -4.79 -8.64
C ARG A 37 -2.85 -5.58 -9.78
N GLU A 38 -1.81 -5.03 -10.39
CA GLU A 38 -1.12 -5.65 -11.52
C GLU A 38 -0.27 -6.85 -11.09
N THR A 39 0.48 -6.71 -10.00
CA THR A 39 1.46 -7.71 -9.57
C THR A 39 0.93 -8.75 -8.59
N GLY A 40 -0.19 -8.45 -7.91
CA GLY A 40 -0.70 -9.26 -6.79
C GLY A 40 0.11 -9.11 -5.50
N TYR A 41 1.13 -8.25 -5.46
CA TYR A 41 1.90 -7.93 -4.25
C TYR A 41 1.57 -6.54 -3.74
N THR A 42 1.48 -6.38 -2.43
CA THR A 42 1.20 -5.06 -1.84
C THR A 42 2.36 -4.08 -2.06
N HIS A 43 2.06 -2.97 -2.75
CA HIS A 43 2.98 -1.85 -2.93
C HIS A 43 2.51 -0.66 -2.10
N PHE A 44 3.43 0.00 -1.40
CA PHE A 44 3.15 1.18 -0.60
C PHE A 44 3.93 2.38 -1.08
N PHE A 45 3.48 3.56 -0.70
CA PHE A 45 4.17 4.81 -0.95
C PHE A 45 4.77 5.37 0.34
N SER A 46 6.10 5.47 0.41
CA SER A 46 6.79 6.13 1.50
C SER A 46 6.73 7.64 1.35
N ARG A 47 5.95 8.30 2.21
CA ARG A 47 5.81 9.77 2.20
C ARG A 47 7.12 10.50 2.53
N SER A 48 7.95 9.92 3.39
CA SER A 48 9.23 10.53 3.80
C SER A 48 10.34 10.32 2.78
N ARG A 49 10.32 9.20 2.05
CA ARG A 49 11.33 8.86 1.03
C ARG A 49 10.87 9.16 -0.40
N ASN A 50 9.62 9.59 -0.57
CA ASN A 50 8.99 9.85 -1.86
C ASN A 50 9.18 8.72 -2.88
N THR A 51 9.00 7.47 -2.42
CA THR A 51 9.28 6.27 -3.23
C THR A 51 8.26 5.18 -2.99
N ILE A 52 8.06 4.33 -4.00
CA ILE A 52 7.26 3.12 -3.90
C ILE A 52 8.14 1.98 -3.40
N TRP A 53 7.60 1.12 -2.55
CA TRP A 53 8.26 -0.10 -2.11
C TRP A 53 7.26 -1.25 -2.00
N ARG A 54 7.72 -2.46 -2.31
CA ARG A 54 6.88 -3.67 -2.24
C ARG A 54 7.07 -4.34 -0.88
N LYS A 55 5.97 -4.74 -0.24
CA LYS A 55 6.03 -5.47 1.03
C LYS A 55 6.80 -6.78 0.82
N GLY A 56 7.84 -7.00 1.63
CA GLY A 56 8.68 -8.20 1.58
C GLY A 56 9.92 -8.09 0.70
N GLU A 57 10.17 -6.97 0.02
CA GLU A 57 11.38 -6.81 -0.83
C GLU A 57 12.71 -6.98 -0.08
N GLN A 58 12.78 -6.60 1.19
CA GLN A 58 14.01 -6.67 1.99
C GLN A 58 14.00 -7.79 3.05
N SER A 59 12.89 -8.52 3.18
CA SER A 59 12.68 -9.49 4.25
C SER A 59 12.31 -10.88 3.74
N GLY A 60 12.41 -11.07 2.42
CA GLY A 60 12.17 -12.34 1.74
C GLY A 60 13.26 -13.35 2.00
#